data_AF-A0A7V1I5D7-F1
#
_entry.id   AF-A0A7V1I5D7-F1
#
_cell.length_a   1.000
_cell.length_b   1.000
_cell.length_c   1.000
_cell.angle_alpha   90.00
_cell.angle_beta   90.00
_cell.angle_gamma   90.00
#
_symmetry.space_group_name_H-M   'P 1'
#
loop_
_entity.id
_entity.type
_entity.pdbx_description
1 polymer ?
#
loop_
_entity_poly.entity_id
_entity_poly.type
_entity_poly.pdbx_seq_one_letter_code
_entity_poly.pdbx_strand_id
1 'polypeptide(L)'
;MWNIKILSYVTFLYLGCFLLYLGFVAFRKPILQKIATYITIFTLGVHTIGIVLRWIESHQMGIGHAPLSNLYESLIFFGWCIAFLYLVIEKKYKRPILGAFVMPFAFLTMAYASFSPNVNSRIE
;
A
#
# COMPACT_ATOMS: atom_id res chain seq x y z
N MET A 1 -0.84 -16.33 -8.69
CA MET A 1 0.46 -15.75 -9.15
C MET A 1 0.35 -14.28 -9.59
N TRP A 2 -0.75 -13.85 -10.20
CA TRP A 2 -0.94 -12.44 -10.60
C TRP A 2 -1.05 -11.49 -9.41
N ASN A 3 -1.70 -11.90 -8.32
CA ASN A 3 -1.81 -11.09 -7.10
C ASN A 3 -0.43 -10.69 -6.53
N ILE A 4 0.52 -11.64 -6.43
CA ILE A 4 1.86 -11.38 -5.89
C ILE A 4 2.58 -10.32 -6.73
N LYS A 5 2.51 -10.42 -8.07
CA LYS A 5 3.13 -9.43 -8.97
C LYS A 5 2.52 -8.04 -8.79
N ILE A 6 1.20 -7.94 -8.68
CA ILE A 6 0.49 -6.67 -8.44
C ILE A 6 0.94 -6.05 -7.12
N LEU A 7 1.01 -6.85 -6.05
CA LEU A 7 1.41 -6.40 -4.72
C LEU A 7 2.91 -6.00 -4.65
N SER A 8 3.78 -6.69 -5.42
CA SER A 8 5.15 -6.24 -5.63
C SER A 8 5.21 -4.86 -6.31
N TYR A 9 4.40 -4.62 -7.35
CA TYR A 9 4.33 -3.29 -7.98
C TYR A 9 3.81 -2.21 -7.04
N VAL A 10 2.81 -2.53 -6.21
CA VAL A 10 2.28 -1.63 -5.17
C VAL A 10 3.39 -1.18 -4.20
N THR A 11 4.34 -2.05 -3.88
CA THR A 11 5.50 -1.68 -3.05
C THR A 11 6.27 -0.50 -3.67
N PHE A 12 6.62 -0.59 -4.95
CA PHE A 12 7.35 0.49 -5.64
C PHE A 12 6.49 1.74 -5.85
N LEU A 13 5.18 1.58 -6.02
CA LEU A 13 4.26 2.72 -6.07
C LEU A 13 4.24 3.48 -4.74
N TYR A 14 4.25 2.79 -3.59
CA TYR A 14 4.36 3.46 -2.27
C TYR A 14 5.71 4.16 -2.07
N LEU A 15 6.80 3.58 -2.59
CA LEU A 15 8.09 4.27 -2.63
C LEU A 15 7.98 5.58 -3.43
N GLY A 16 7.35 5.54 -4.61
CA GLY A 16 7.06 6.73 -5.42
C GLY A 16 6.22 7.77 -4.66
N CYS A 17 5.17 7.33 -3.95
CA CYS A 17 4.34 8.22 -3.13
C CYS A 17 5.17 8.92 -2.05
N PHE A 18 6.03 8.17 -1.33
CA PHE A 18 6.94 8.74 -0.35
C PHE A 18 7.85 9.80 -0.96
N LEU A 19 8.51 9.49 -2.07
CA LEU A 19 9.43 10.42 -2.73
C LEU A 19 8.70 11.70 -3.22
N LEU A 20 7.47 11.58 -3.70
CA LEU A 20 6.65 12.73 -4.10
C LEU A 20 6.27 13.61 -2.90
N TYR A 21 5.84 13.02 -1.77
CA TYR A 21 5.58 13.79 -0.56
C TYR A 21 6.84 14.41 0.03
N LEU A 22 7.97 13.71 -0.01
CA LEU A 22 9.26 14.24 0.41
C LEU A 22 9.68 15.42 -0.48
N GLY A 23 9.53 15.30 -1.80
CA GLY A 23 9.74 16.39 -2.75
C GLY A 23 8.82 17.58 -2.49
N PHE A 24 7.55 17.35 -2.16
CA PHE A 24 6.65 18.41 -1.71
C PHE A 24 7.17 19.11 -0.46
N VAL A 25 7.65 18.37 0.55
CA VAL A 25 8.20 18.97 1.78
C VAL A 25 9.46 19.80 1.50
N ALA A 26 10.34 19.30 0.62
CA ALA A 26 11.59 19.97 0.24
C ALA A 26 11.37 21.24 -0.59
N PHE A 27 10.54 21.18 -1.63
CA PHE A 27 10.36 22.29 -2.58
C PHE A 27 9.14 23.17 -2.29
N ARG A 28 8.25 22.73 -1.39
CA ARG A 28 7.00 23.42 -0.99
C ARG A 28 6.09 23.80 -2.18
N LYS A 29 6.18 23.07 -3.29
CA LYS A 29 5.38 23.32 -4.50
C LYS A 29 3.99 22.66 -4.38
N PRO A 30 2.88 23.40 -4.54
CA PRO A 30 1.54 22.84 -4.42
C PRO A 30 1.19 21.80 -5.50
N ILE A 31 1.87 21.85 -6.65
CA ILE A 31 1.70 20.84 -7.70
C ILE A 31 2.23 19.47 -7.28
N LEU A 32 3.36 19.42 -6.56
CA LEU A 32 3.93 18.17 -6.05
C LEU A 32 3.01 17.53 -5.02
N GLN A 33 2.38 18.34 -4.16
CA GLN A 33 1.37 17.85 -3.23
C GLN A 33 0.22 17.16 -3.97
N LYS A 34 -0.39 17.85 -4.96
CA LYS A 34 -1.53 17.30 -5.70
C LYS A 34 -1.16 15.99 -6.39
N ILE A 35 -0.01 15.95 -7.06
CA ILE A 35 0.50 14.73 -7.71
C ILE A 35 0.69 13.63 -6.68
N ALA A 36 1.33 13.90 -5.53
CA ALA A 36 1.53 12.92 -4.47
C ALA A 36 0.20 12.32 -3.98
N THR A 37 -0.81 13.16 -3.70
CA THR A 37 -2.13 12.70 -3.27
C THR A 37 -2.82 11.84 -4.32
N TYR A 38 -2.85 12.27 -5.59
CA TYR A 38 -3.50 11.51 -6.67
C TYR A 38 -2.81 10.17 -6.93
N ILE A 39 -1.48 10.14 -6.92
CA ILE A 39 -0.72 8.89 -7.05
C ILE A 39 -0.94 7.97 -5.85
N THR A 40 -1.10 8.52 -4.64
CA THR A 40 -1.42 7.72 -3.44
C THR A 40 -2.82 7.12 -3.52
N ILE A 41 -3.82 7.87 -4.01
CA ILE A 41 -5.18 7.37 -4.26
C ILE A 41 -5.13 6.24 -5.30
N PHE A 42 -4.42 6.45 -6.41
CA PHE A 42 -4.23 5.42 -7.45
C PHE A 42 -3.58 4.16 -6.88
N THR A 43 -2.49 4.33 -6.12
CA THR A 43 -1.75 3.23 -5.49
C THR A 43 -2.63 2.44 -4.54
N LEU A 44 -3.43 3.11 -3.72
CA LEU A 44 -4.40 2.46 -2.83
C LEU A 44 -5.47 1.69 -3.63
N GLY A 45 -5.92 2.21 -4.77
CA GLY A 45 -6.82 1.50 -5.67
C GLY A 45 -6.21 0.20 -6.20
N VAL A 46 -4.98 0.25 -6.71
CA VAL A 46 -4.25 -0.94 -7.18
C VAL A 46 -4.02 -1.95 -6.04
N HIS A 47 -3.68 -1.46 -4.84
CA HIS A 47 -3.55 -2.29 -3.66
C HIS A 47 -4.85 -2.99 -3.29
N THR A 48 -5.97 -2.26 -3.32
CA THR A 48 -7.32 -2.81 -3.07
C THR A 48 -7.64 -3.93 -4.07
N ILE A 49 -7.33 -3.72 -5.36
CA ILE A 49 -7.51 -4.75 -6.39
C ILE A 49 -6.65 -5.98 -6.07
N GLY A 50 -5.40 -5.80 -5.64
CA GLY A 50 -4.52 -6.89 -5.22
C GLY A 50 -5.10 -7.74 -4.07
N ILE A 51 -5.65 -7.08 -3.05
CA ILE A 51 -6.31 -7.73 -1.91
C ILE A 51 -7.58 -8.48 -2.36
N VAL A 52 -8.42 -7.85 -3.17
CA VAL A 52 -9.67 -8.47 -3.67
C VAL A 52 -9.38 -9.69 -4.55
N LEU A 53 -8.41 -9.60 -5.46
CA LEU A 53 -8.01 -10.74 -6.28
C LEU A 53 -7.52 -11.90 -5.41
N ARG A 54 -6.75 -11.60 -4.37
CA ARG A 54 -6.28 -12.62 -3.43
C ARG A 54 -7.41 -13.25 -2.64
N TRP A 55 -8.42 -12.47 -2.26
CA TRP A 55 -9.61 -12.97 -1.59
C TRP A 55 -10.44 -13.91 -2.49
N ILE A 56 -10.57 -13.57 -3.76
CA ILE A 56 -11.23 -14.43 -4.76
C ILE A 56 -10.44 -15.73 -4.96
N GLU A 57 -9.10 -15.66 -5.05
CA GLU A 57 -8.24 -16.84 -5.18
C GLU A 57 -8.40 -17.79 -3.96
N SER A 58 -8.48 -17.26 -2.73
CA SER A 58 -8.73 -18.08 -1.52
C SER A 58 -10.04 -18.87 -1.59
N HIS A 59 -11.11 -18.25 -2.11
CA HIS A 59 -12.39 -18.95 -2.33
C HIS A 59 -12.32 -19.99 -3.44
N GLN A 60 -11.64 -19.69 -4.54
CA GLN A 60 -11.46 -20.64 -5.65
C GLN A 60 -10.64 -21.87 -5.23
N MET A 61 -9.75 -21.73 -4.25
CA MET A 61 -8.98 -22.83 -3.67
C MET A 61 -9.77 -23.64 -2.62
N GLY A 62 -11.00 -23.24 -2.29
CA GLY A 62 -11.85 -23.93 -1.31
C GLY A 62 -11.54 -23.58 0.15
N ILE A 63 -10.68 -22.59 0.42
CA ILE A 63 -10.30 -22.17 1.78
C ILE A 63 -11.31 -21.12 2.30
N GLY A 64 -11.67 -20.14 1.48
CA GLY A 64 -12.84 -19.27 1.71
C GLY A 64 -12.71 -18.26 2.86
N HIS A 65 -11.55 -17.60 2.99
CA HIS A 65 -11.33 -16.58 4.02
C HIS A 65 -10.84 -15.25 3.42
N ALA A 66 -11.06 -14.16 4.15
CA ALA A 66 -10.43 -12.88 3.83
C ALA A 66 -8.91 -12.97 4.02
N PRO A 67 -8.10 -12.24 3.21
CA PRO A 67 -6.64 -12.32 3.24
C PRO A 67 -6.09 -11.68 4.52
N LEU A 68 -6.14 -12.44 5.61
CA LEU A 68 -5.72 -12.08 6.96
C LEU A 68 -5.17 -13.31 7.72
N SER A 69 -5.01 -14.46 7.07
CA SER A 69 -4.75 -15.74 7.75
C SER A 69 -3.29 -15.93 8.13
N ASN A 70 -2.38 -15.28 7.40
CA ASN A 70 -0.94 -15.39 7.65
C ASN A 70 -0.25 -14.02 7.71
N LEU A 71 1.05 -14.04 8.02
CA LEU A 71 1.85 -12.82 8.17
C LEU A 71 1.92 -12.00 6.88
N TYR A 72 2.07 -12.66 5.72
CA TYR A 72 2.12 -11.98 4.42
C TYR A 72 0.84 -11.17 4.19
N GLU A 73 -0.31 -11.82 4.37
CA GLU A 73 -1.63 -11.24 4.21
C GLU A 73 -1.91 -10.12 5.20
N SER A 74 -1.52 -10.32 6.46
CA SER A 74 -1.64 -9.32 7.52
C SER A 74 -0.82 -8.07 7.20
N LEU A 75 0.41 -8.21 6.70
CA LEU A 75 1.27 -7.08 6.33
C LEU A 75 0.71 -6.31 5.13
N ILE A 76 0.20 -7.00 4.13
CA ILE A 76 -0.45 -6.37 2.98
C ILE A 76 -1.65 -5.53 3.42
N PHE A 77 -2.53 -6.13 4.22
CA PHE A 77 -3.68 -5.42 4.76
C PHE A 77 -3.25 -4.24 5.64
N PHE A 78 -2.21 -4.41 6.46
CA PHE A 78 -1.68 -3.33 7.29
C PHE A 78 -1.12 -2.18 6.45
N GLY A 79 -0.36 -2.46 5.39
CA GLY A 79 0.12 -1.45 4.45
C GLY A 79 -1.01 -0.70 3.76
N TRP A 80 -2.09 -1.41 3.41
CA TRP A 80 -3.31 -0.82 2.88
C TRP A 80 -3.98 0.12 3.90
N CYS A 81 -4.10 -0.32 5.16
CA CYS A 81 -4.66 0.50 6.25
C CYS A 81 -3.86 1.78 6.49
N ILE A 82 -2.53 1.72 6.50
CA ILE A 82 -1.66 2.89 6.67
C ILE A 82 -1.99 3.93 5.59
N ALA A 83 -2.03 3.51 4.33
CA ALA A 83 -2.30 4.40 3.20
C ALA A 83 -3.73 4.95 3.21
N PHE A 84 -4.72 4.11 3.52
CA PHE A 84 -6.12 4.53 3.63
C PHE A 84 -6.32 5.56 4.75
N LEU A 85 -5.83 5.27 5.96
CA LEU A 85 -5.93 6.18 7.10
C LEU A 85 -5.19 7.48 6.85
N TYR A 86 -4.03 7.41 6.20
CA TYR A 86 -3.31 8.61 5.78
C TYR A 86 -4.15 9.50 4.87
N LEU A 87 -4.76 8.96 3.81
CA LEU A 87 -5.59 9.75 2.89
C LEU A 87 -6.81 10.37 3.59
N VAL A 88 -7.41 9.65 4.56
CA VAL A 88 -8.48 10.19 5.40
C VAL A 88 -7.98 11.38 6.23
N ILE A 89 -6.81 11.26 6.86
CA ILE A 89 -6.17 12.31 7.65
C ILE A 89 -5.81 13.52 6.78
N GLU A 90 -5.20 13.29 5.61
CA GLU A 90 -4.84 14.35 4.67
C GLU A 90 -6.08 15.12 4.22
N LYS A 91 -7.17 14.43 3.86
CA LYS A 91 -8.43 15.04 3.46
C LYS A 91 -9.10 15.82 4.59
N LYS A 92 -9.14 15.26 5.81
CA LYS A 92 -9.83 15.87 6.96
C LYS A 92 -9.07 17.07 7.53
N TYR A 93 -7.75 16.94 7.69
CA TYR A 93 -6.94 17.95 8.38
C TYR A 93 -6.14 18.84 7.42
N LYS A 94 -6.13 18.55 6.10
CA LYS A 94 -5.39 19.30 5.09
C LYS A 94 -3.89 19.41 5.41
N ARG A 95 -3.31 18.35 5.98
CA ARG A 95 -1.90 18.25 6.40
C ARG A 95 -1.10 17.25 5.54
N PRO A 96 -0.77 17.60 4.27
CA PRO A 96 -0.04 16.71 3.35
C PRO A 96 1.41 16.43 3.78
N ILE A 97 1.98 17.27 4.65
CA ILE A 97 3.35 17.06 5.18
C ILE A 97 3.48 15.72 5.89
N LEU A 98 2.39 15.24 6.51
CA LEU A 98 2.37 13.93 7.17
C LEU A 98 2.62 12.79 6.18
N GLY A 99 2.32 12.94 4.89
CA GLY A 99 2.55 11.90 3.89
C GLY A 99 4.02 11.53 3.75
N ALA A 100 4.93 12.50 3.90
CA ALA A 100 6.36 12.25 3.86
C ALA A 100 6.83 11.37 5.03
N PHE A 101 6.12 11.42 6.17
CA PHE A 101 6.41 10.58 7.34
C PHE A 101 5.67 9.24 7.29
N VAL A 102 4.43 9.21 6.81
CA VAL A 102 3.56 8.02 6.87
C VAL A 102 3.79 7.04 5.72
N MET A 103 4.00 7.53 4.49
CA MET A 103 4.20 6.66 3.30
C MET A 103 5.40 5.69 3.40
N PRO A 104 6.54 6.04 4.02
CA PRO A 104 7.62 5.08 4.30
C PRO A 104 7.16 3.83 5.02
N PHE A 105 6.23 3.94 5.98
CA PHE A 105 5.74 2.77 6.71
C PHE A 105 4.90 1.85 5.82
N ALA A 106 4.07 2.41 4.93
CA ALA A 106 3.35 1.62 3.94
C ALA A 106 4.34 0.91 2.98
N PHE A 107 5.35 1.63 2.50
CA PHE A 107 6.41 1.07 1.66
C PHE A 107 7.17 -0.07 2.37
N LEU A 108 7.70 0.17 3.57
CA LEU A 108 8.52 -0.81 4.29
C LEU A 108 7.72 -2.06 4.65
N THR A 109 6.45 -1.89 5.04
CA THR A 109 5.54 -3.01 5.30
C THR A 109 5.37 -3.87 4.05
N MET A 110 5.09 -3.24 2.90
CA MET A 110 4.92 -3.94 1.63
C MET A 110 6.22 -4.58 1.13
N ALA A 111 7.35 -3.90 1.32
CA ALA A 111 8.67 -4.41 0.96
C ALA A 111 9.04 -5.64 1.78
N TYR A 112 8.77 -5.61 3.08
CA TYR A 112 8.99 -6.77 3.94
C TYR A 112 8.09 -7.94 3.54
N ALA A 113 6.81 -7.70 3.29
CA ALA A 113 5.90 -8.74 2.81
C ALA A 113 6.34 -9.34 1.47
N SER A 114 6.78 -8.52 0.53
CA SER A 114 7.02 -8.93 -0.87
C SER A 114 8.41 -9.54 -1.10
N PHE A 115 9.41 -9.16 -0.31
CA PHE A 115 10.81 -9.50 -0.58
C PHE A 115 11.53 -10.23 0.56
N SER A 116 10.93 -10.34 1.74
CA SER A 116 11.54 -11.11 2.83
C SER A 116 11.49 -12.61 2.52
N PRO A 117 12.64 -13.33 2.59
CA PRO A 117 12.65 -14.78 2.38
C PRO A 117 11.92 -15.55 3.49
N ASN A 118 11.72 -14.91 4.65
CA ASN A 118 11.07 -15.51 5.80
C ASN A 118 9.53 -15.37 5.75
N VAL A 119 8.98 -14.68 4.77
CA VAL A 119 7.53 -14.42 4.65
C VAL A 119 6.95 -15.30 3.55
N ASN A 120 6.07 -16.23 3.94
CA ASN A 120 5.39 -17.12 3.01
C ASN A 120 4.16 -16.44 2.39
N SER A 121 4.14 -16.30 1.06
CA SER A 121 3.04 -15.69 0.31
C SER A 121 1.97 -16.67 -0.16
N ARG A 122 2.06 -17.95 0.23
CA ARG A 122 1.01 -18.94 -0.03
C ARG A 122 -0.29 -18.54 0.67
N ILE A 123 -1.40 -18.94 0.07
CA ILE A 123 -2.71 -18.84 0.69
C ILE A 123 -2.88 -20.15 1.47
N GLU A 124 -3.21 -20.04 2.75
CA GLU A 124 -3.32 -21.14 3.72
C GLU A 124 -4.62 -21.03 4.49
#